data_AF-K6DSR0-F1
#
_entry.id   AF-K6DSR0-F1
#
_cell.length_a   1.000
_cell.length_b   1.000
_cell.length_c   1.000
_cell.angle_alpha   90.00
_cell.angle_beta   90.00
_cell.angle_gamma   90.00
#
_symmetry.space_group_name_H-M   'P 1'
#
loop_
_entity.id
_entity.type
_entity.pdbx_description
1 polymer ?
#
loop_
_entity_poly.entity_id
_entity_poly.type
_entity_poly.pdbx_seq_one_letter_code
_entity_poly.pdbx_strand_id
1 'polypeptide(L)'
;MTGFDIESHFNILMEAGASGFLSKTATKDQLLTTIKCALRDEAILPMSFLRQLRRAETKVVVNDGDTISSISLNEKEQEVLYEAALGKSNKEIAQKLSMSQRMVGYHLTKIFTLLNVNSRGEAVAKARELRLVPSEVLTING
;
A
#
# COMPACT_ATOMS: atom_id res chain seq x y z
N MET A 1 10.26 2.67 -25.82
CA MET A 1 9.71 2.60 -24.45
C MET A 1 9.41 4.01 -23.99
N THR A 2 8.14 4.39 -24.14
CA THR A 2 7.56 5.67 -23.71
C THR A 2 7.57 5.73 -22.18
N GLY A 3 7.84 6.92 -21.61
CA GLY A 3 8.20 7.14 -20.21
C GLY A 3 7.07 6.97 -19.18
N PHE A 4 6.19 5.97 -19.36
CA PHE A 4 5.01 5.78 -18.51
C PHE A 4 5.03 4.50 -17.66
N ASP A 5 6.09 3.68 -17.74
CA ASP A 5 6.13 2.36 -17.07
C ASP A 5 7.20 2.22 -15.97
N ILE A 6 7.92 3.29 -15.62
CA ILE A 6 8.87 3.20 -14.49
C ILE A 6 8.11 3.24 -13.16
N GLU A 7 6.96 3.93 -13.09
CA GLU A 7 6.10 3.98 -11.89
C GLU A 7 5.62 2.59 -11.48
N SER A 8 5.25 1.72 -12.43
CA SER A 8 4.80 0.35 -12.16
C SER A 8 5.93 -0.57 -11.65
N HIS A 9 7.20 -0.22 -11.94
CA HIS A 9 8.37 -1.00 -11.55
C HIS A 9 9.20 -0.35 -10.43
N PHE A 10 8.74 0.78 -9.88
CA PHE A 10 9.48 1.57 -8.90
C PHE A 10 9.92 0.73 -7.69
N ASN A 11 9.00 -0.01 -7.07
CA ASN A 11 9.30 -0.83 -5.90
C ASN A 11 10.34 -1.92 -6.20
N ILE A 12 10.23 -2.59 -7.36
CA ILE A 12 11.17 -3.64 -7.79
C ILE A 12 12.57 -3.05 -7.99
N LEU A 13 12.66 -1.86 -8.59
CA LEU A 13 13.93 -1.17 -8.82
C LEU A 13 14.57 -0.69 -7.51
N MET A 14 13.75 -0.27 -6.54
CA MET A 14 14.23 0.08 -5.19
C MET A 14 14.75 -1.15 -4.43
N GLU A 15 14.03 -2.27 -4.47
CA GLU A 15 14.48 -3.55 -3.88
C GLU A 15 15.79 -4.04 -4.53
N ALA A 16 15.98 -3.79 -5.82
CA ALA A 16 17.22 -4.11 -6.55
C ALA A 16 18.40 -3.17 -6.22
N GLY A 17 18.19 -2.15 -5.37
CA GLY A 17 19.24 -1.22 -4.94
C GLY A 17 19.45 -0.02 -5.86
N ALA A 18 18.46 0.36 -6.69
CA ALA A 18 18.59 1.58 -7.47
C ALA A 18 18.69 2.82 -6.57
N SER A 19 19.66 3.69 -6.83
CA SER A 19 19.91 4.89 -5.99
C SER A 19 19.26 6.16 -6.55
N GLY A 20 18.55 6.10 -7.68
CA GLY A 20 17.88 7.28 -8.25
C GLY A 20 17.28 7.04 -9.63
N PHE A 21 16.46 7.97 -10.09
CA PHE A 21 15.80 7.91 -11.39
C PHE A 21 16.05 9.16 -12.20
N LEU A 22 16.34 8.98 -13.48
CA LEU A 22 16.62 10.08 -14.39
C LEU A 22 15.85 9.89 -15.71
N SER A 23 15.24 10.97 -16.20
CA SER A 23 14.58 10.96 -17.51
C SER A 23 15.61 10.84 -18.63
N LYS A 24 15.22 10.20 -19.74
CA LYS A 24 16.01 10.22 -20.99
C LYS A 24 16.19 11.63 -21.56
N THR A 25 15.34 12.57 -21.16
CA THR A 25 15.42 13.99 -21.53
C THR A 25 16.23 14.83 -20.53
N ALA A 26 16.83 14.20 -19.52
CA ALA A 26 17.61 14.94 -18.53
C ALA A 26 18.85 15.59 -19.14
N THR A 27 19.21 16.75 -18.60
CA THR A 27 20.41 17.46 -19.02
C THR A 27 21.67 16.77 -18.50
N LYS A 28 22.82 17.12 -19.09
CA LYS A 28 24.13 16.64 -18.61
C LYS A 28 24.37 16.98 -17.14
N ASP A 29 23.97 18.18 -16.71
CA ASP A 29 24.14 18.63 -15.33
C ASP A 29 23.26 17.83 -14.36
N GLN A 30 22.04 17.49 -14.77
CA GLN A 30 21.16 16.63 -13.98
C GLN A 30 21.76 15.23 -13.82
N LEU A 31 22.30 14.64 -14.90
CA LEU A 31 22.99 13.34 -14.82
C LEU A 31 24.18 13.40 -13.86
N LEU A 32 25.03 14.41 -14.00
CA LEU A 32 26.22 14.57 -13.17
C LEU A 32 25.86 14.76 -11.69
N THR A 33 24.78 15.50 -11.42
CA THR A 33 24.25 15.70 -10.07
C THR A 33 23.75 14.39 -9.48
N THR A 34 22.97 13.61 -10.23
CA THR A 34 22.47 12.31 -9.78
C THR A 34 23.60 11.33 -9.44
N ILE A 35 24.65 11.27 -10.25
CA ILE A 35 25.82 10.43 -9.97
C ILE A 35 26.50 10.86 -8.66
N LYS A 36 26.70 12.17 -8.45
CA LYS A 36 27.32 12.69 -7.22
C LYS A 36 26.49 12.40 -5.97
N CYS A 37 25.16 12.50 -6.06
CA CYS A 37 24.27 12.11 -4.97
C CYS A 37 24.39 10.62 -4.64
N ALA A 38 24.38 9.75 -5.66
CA ALA A 38 24.53 8.31 -5.44
C ALA A 38 25.86 7.94 -4.74
N LEU A 39 26.95 8.64 -5.06
CA LEU A 39 28.25 8.46 -4.39
C LEU A 39 28.25 8.91 -2.91
N ARG A 40 27.24 9.68 -2.48
CA ARG A 40 27.05 10.13 -1.08
C ARG A 40 25.93 9.38 -0.36
N ASP A 41 25.46 8.26 -0.92
CA ASP A 41 24.28 7.52 -0.43
C ASP A 41 23.00 8.36 -0.41
N GLU A 42 22.89 9.34 -1.31
CA GLU A 42 21.69 10.17 -1.49
C GLU A 42 20.90 9.72 -2.73
N ALA A 43 19.57 9.75 -2.65
CA ALA A 43 18.70 9.44 -3.77
C ALA A 43 18.02 10.69 -4.35
N ILE A 44 17.99 10.79 -5.69
CA ILE A 44 17.20 11.78 -6.43
C ILE A 44 16.00 11.08 -7.07
N LEU A 45 14.80 11.52 -6.66
CA LEU A 45 13.53 10.94 -7.09
C LEU A 45 12.59 12.03 -7.62
N PRO A 46 11.87 11.80 -8.73
CA PRO A 46 10.74 12.63 -9.10
C PRO A 46 9.68 12.66 -7.98
N MET A 47 9.04 13.81 -7.76
CA MET A 47 7.98 13.95 -6.74
C MET A 47 6.80 12.98 -6.93
N SER A 48 6.53 12.53 -8.16
CA SER A 48 5.52 11.48 -8.41
C SER A 48 5.84 10.17 -7.71
N PHE A 49 7.12 9.80 -7.64
CA PHE A 49 7.56 8.54 -7.03
C PHE A 49 7.50 8.61 -5.51
N LEU A 50 7.85 9.76 -4.92
CA LEU A 50 7.67 9.99 -3.48
C LEU A 50 6.21 9.83 -3.03
N ARG A 51 5.24 10.26 -3.85
CA ARG A 51 3.81 10.06 -3.56
C ARG A 51 3.39 8.58 -3.64
N GLN A 52 4.08 7.79 -4.45
CA GLN A 52 3.84 6.35 -4.58
C GLN A 52 4.45 5.58 -3.40
N LEU A 53 5.65 5.97 -2.96
CA LEU A 53 6.28 5.41 -1.76
C LEU A 53 5.40 5.61 -0.51
N ARG A 54 4.73 6.77 -0.39
CA ARG A 54 3.76 7.02 0.70
C ARG A 54 2.54 6.09 0.64
N ARG A 55 2.21 5.55 -0.53
CA ARG A 55 1.12 4.58 -0.72
C ARG A 55 1.57 3.14 -0.50
N ALA A 56 2.84 2.91 -0.15
CA ALA A 56 3.43 1.59 -0.04
C ALA A 56 2.55 0.68 0.82
N GLU A 57 2.08 -0.34 0.13
CA GLU A 57 1.03 -1.25 0.56
C GLU A 57 1.53 -2.11 1.72
N THR A 58 0.65 -2.46 2.66
CA THR A 58 0.97 -3.53 3.61
C THR A 58 0.97 -4.84 2.83
N LYS A 59 2.16 -5.31 2.45
CA LYS A 59 2.35 -6.55 1.71
C LYS A 59 2.61 -7.70 2.69
N VAL A 60 1.64 -8.59 2.84
CA VAL A 60 1.81 -9.83 3.62
C VAL A 60 1.93 -11.00 2.67
N VAL A 61 3.00 -11.77 2.84
CA VAL A 61 3.20 -13.03 2.13
C VAL A 61 2.46 -14.12 2.90
N VAL A 62 1.45 -14.71 2.26
CA VAL A 62 0.67 -15.81 2.84
C VAL A 62 1.12 -17.12 2.20
N ASN A 63 1.46 -18.09 3.04
CA ASN A 63 1.75 -19.46 2.64
C ASN A 63 0.53 -20.34 2.94
N ASP A 64 -0.24 -20.70 1.92
CA ASP A 64 -1.42 -21.57 2.06
C ASP A 64 -1.15 -22.98 1.52
N GLY A 65 -0.04 -23.60 1.96
CA GLY A 65 0.36 -24.97 1.60
C GLY A 65 0.94 -25.13 0.19
N ASP A 66 0.22 -24.68 -0.85
CA ASP A 66 0.56 -24.92 -2.26
C ASP A 66 0.74 -23.63 -3.10
N THR A 67 0.40 -22.45 -2.58
CA THR A 67 0.55 -21.18 -3.31
C THR A 67 1.03 -20.05 -2.38
N ILE A 68 2.15 -19.42 -2.75
CA ILE A 68 2.60 -18.16 -2.15
C ILE A 68 1.78 -17.05 -2.81
N SER A 69 0.85 -16.46 -2.06
CA SER A 69 0.10 -15.28 -2.50
C SER A 69 0.52 -14.07 -1.68
N SER A 70 0.77 -12.94 -2.34
CA SER A 70 1.03 -11.68 -1.66
C SER A 70 -0.26 -10.88 -1.59
N ILE A 71 -0.76 -10.63 -0.38
CA ILE A 71 -1.88 -9.72 -0.14
C ILE A 71 -1.30 -8.32 0.00
N SER A 72 -1.79 -7.39 -0.82
CA SER A 72 -1.35 -5.99 -0.82
C SER A 72 -2.55 -5.08 -0.65
N LEU A 73 -2.60 -4.36 0.48
CA LEU A 73 -3.63 -3.36 0.74
C LEU A 73 -3.05 -1.96 0.53
N ASN A 74 -3.74 -1.12 -0.24
CA ASN A 74 -3.36 0.29 -0.31
C ASN A 74 -3.74 1.04 0.98
N GLU A 75 -3.17 2.24 1.14
CA GLU A 75 -3.38 3.10 2.32
C GLU A 75 -4.87 3.27 2.69
N LYS A 76 -5.76 3.45 1.71
CA LYS A 76 -7.19 3.63 1.96
C LYS A 76 -7.88 2.35 2.37
N GLU A 77 -7.51 1.22 1.79
CA GLU A 77 -8.03 -0.08 2.21
C GLU A 77 -7.55 -0.45 3.61
N GLN A 78 -6.31 -0.11 3.96
CA GLN A 78 -5.78 -0.31 5.31
C GLN A 78 -6.49 0.56 6.35
N GLU A 79 -6.72 1.85 6.06
CA GLU A 79 -7.51 2.74 6.92
C GLU A 79 -8.94 2.20 7.12
N VAL A 80 -9.60 1.79 6.03
CA VAL A 80 -10.97 1.21 6.09
C VAL A 80 -10.99 -0.09 6.89
N LEU A 81 -10.03 -0.99 6.68
CA LEU A 81 -9.93 -2.26 7.40
C LEU A 81 -9.65 -2.04 8.90
N TYR A 82 -8.81 -1.06 9.23
CA TYR A 82 -8.50 -0.70 10.62
C TYR A 82 -9.74 -0.18 11.37
N GLU A 83 -10.44 0.79 10.79
CA GLU A 83 -11.69 1.29 11.39
C GLU A 83 -12.78 0.21 11.42
N ALA A 84 -12.75 -0.72 10.45
CA ALA A 84 -13.65 -1.85 10.45
C ALA A 84 -13.38 -2.82 11.61
N ALA A 85 -12.10 -3.08 11.90
CA ALA A 85 -11.67 -3.89 13.04
C ALA A 85 -12.00 -3.23 14.39
N LEU A 86 -12.04 -1.89 14.47
CA LEU A 86 -12.54 -1.13 15.63
C LEU A 86 -14.06 -1.22 15.82
N GLY A 87 -14.79 -1.94 14.96
CA GLY A 87 -16.24 -2.10 15.06
C GLY A 87 -17.07 -0.97 14.46
N LYS A 88 -16.46 0.01 13.77
CA LYS A 88 -17.19 1.19 13.27
C LYS A 88 -18.10 0.89 12.07
N SER A 89 -19.31 1.41 12.08
CA SER A 89 -20.24 1.33 10.95
C SER A 89 -19.69 2.05 9.71
N ASN A 90 -20.21 1.71 8.52
CA ASN A 90 -19.80 2.38 7.28
C ASN A 90 -20.03 3.89 7.30
N LYS A 91 -21.05 4.35 8.06
CA LYS A 91 -21.33 5.77 8.27
C LYS A 91 -20.23 6.46 9.08
N GLU A 92 -19.79 5.86 10.18
CA GLU A 92 -18.72 6.39 11.03
C GLU A 92 -17.37 6.38 10.30
N ILE A 93 -17.08 5.30 9.56
CA ILE A 93 -15.88 5.21 8.72
C ILE A 93 -15.90 6.31 7.65
N ALA A 94 -17.03 6.48 6.96
CA ALA A 94 -17.20 7.51 5.93
C ALA A 94 -16.95 8.92 6.48
N GLN A 95 -17.49 9.22 7.66
CA GLN A 95 -17.26 10.51 8.33
C GLN A 95 -15.79 10.69 8.72
N LYS A 96 -15.15 9.67 9.29
CA LYS A 96 -13.76 9.77 9.76
C LYS A 96 -12.76 9.92 8.62
N LEU A 97 -12.98 9.20 7.51
CA LEU A 97 -12.06 9.18 6.38
C LEU A 97 -12.42 10.21 5.29
N SER A 98 -13.43 11.05 5.52
CA SER A 98 -13.96 12.01 4.53
C SER A 98 -14.34 11.35 3.20
N MET A 99 -15.07 10.23 3.27
CA MET A 99 -15.53 9.43 2.14
C MET A 99 -17.05 9.32 2.13
N SER A 100 -17.65 8.91 1.01
CA SER A 100 -19.06 8.51 1.00
C SER A 100 -19.23 7.09 1.54
N GLN A 101 -20.38 6.79 2.16
CA GLN A 101 -20.68 5.42 2.62
C GLN A 101 -20.62 4.38 1.49
N ARG A 102 -21.00 4.80 0.26
CA ARG A 102 -20.88 3.98 -0.95
C ARG A 102 -19.42 3.61 -1.23
N MET A 103 -18.50 4.57 -1.11
CA MET A 103 -17.06 4.31 -1.30
C MET A 103 -16.49 3.40 -0.21
N VAL A 104 -16.91 3.57 1.05
CA VAL A 104 -16.53 2.64 2.12
C VAL A 104 -16.97 1.21 1.81
N GLY A 105 -18.23 1.03 1.37
CA GLY A 105 -18.74 -0.27 0.92
C GLY A 105 -17.92 -0.87 -0.21
N TYR A 106 -17.55 -0.05 -1.21
CA TYR A 106 -16.69 -0.49 -2.32
C TYR A 106 -15.31 -0.99 -1.85
N HIS A 107 -14.66 -0.26 -0.94
CA HIS A 107 -13.37 -0.70 -0.38
C HIS A 107 -13.52 -1.97 0.44
N LEU A 108 -14.56 -2.12 1.26
CA LEU A 108 -14.81 -3.35 2.01
C LEU A 108 -15.01 -4.55 1.08
N THR A 109 -15.77 -4.41 0.01
CA THR A 109 -15.93 -5.50 -0.98
C THR A 109 -14.60 -5.89 -1.61
N LYS A 110 -13.75 -4.93 -1.98
CA LYS A 110 -12.40 -5.22 -2.49
C LYS A 110 -11.55 -5.96 -1.48
N ILE A 111 -11.57 -5.53 -0.22
CA ILE A 111 -10.84 -6.19 0.86
C ILE A 111 -11.34 -7.63 1.04
N PHE A 112 -12.65 -7.86 0.97
CA PHE A 112 -13.21 -9.21 1.10
C PHE A 112 -12.76 -10.12 -0.03
N THR A 113 -12.80 -9.64 -1.27
CA THR A 113 -12.25 -10.38 -2.41
C THR A 113 -10.77 -10.67 -2.24
N LEU A 114 -9.98 -9.69 -1.80
CA LEU A 114 -8.54 -9.83 -1.62
C LEU A 114 -8.18 -10.82 -0.50
N LEU A 115 -8.92 -10.81 0.60
CA LEU A 115 -8.73 -11.72 1.73
C LEU A 115 -9.41 -13.09 1.53
N ASN A 116 -10.13 -13.28 0.41
CA ASN A 116 -10.91 -14.47 0.09
C ASN A 116 -11.95 -14.83 1.19
N VAL A 117 -12.73 -13.83 1.61
CA VAL A 117 -13.76 -13.94 2.65
C VAL A 117 -15.08 -13.33 2.17
N ASN A 118 -16.19 -13.65 2.85
CA ASN A 118 -17.53 -13.23 2.44
C ASN A 118 -18.18 -12.22 3.39
N SER A 119 -17.62 -12.05 4.59
CA SER A 119 -18.21 -11.19 5.61
C SER A 119 -17.18 -10.27 6.25
N ARG A 120 -17.68 -9.17 6.83
CA ARG A 120 -16.86 -8.24 7.61
C ARG A 120 -16.19 -8.91 8.80
N GLY A 121 -16.91 -9.80 9.49
CA GLY A 121 -16.37 -10.56 10.62
C GLY A 121 -15.22 -11.46 10.20
N GLU A 122 -15.39 -12.20 9.10
CA GLU A 122 -14.31 -13.01 8.50
C GLU A 122 -13.12 -12.15 8.07
N ALA A 123 -13.35 -10.99 7.44
CA ALA A 123 -12.29 -10.09 7.04
C ALA A 123 -11.45 -9.59 8.22
N VAL A 124 -12.10 -9.21 9.32
CA VAL A 124 -11.41 -8.79 10.55
C VAL A 124 -10.65 -9.97 11.18
N ALA A 125 -11.25 -11.16 11.21
CA ALA A 125 -10.60 -12.36 11.72
C ALA A 125 -9.36 -12.76 10.89
N LYS A 126 -9.47 -12.70 9.56
CA LYS A 126 -8.36 -12.98 8.63
C LYS A 126 -7.27 -11.90 8.72
N ALA A 127 -7.67 -10.63 8.80
CA ALA A 127 -6.75 -9.52 9.02
C ALA A 127 -5.96 -9.67 10.34
N ARG A 128 -6.58 -10.23 11.39
CA ARG A 128 -5.91 -10.57 12.65
C ARG A 128 -4.89 -11.69 12.47
N GLU A 129 -5.26 -12.78 11.80
CA GLU A 129 -4.36 -13.91 11.51
C GLU A 129 -3.12 -13.44 10.74
N LEU A 130 -3.34 -12.58 9.74
CA LEU A 130 -2.31 -12.06 8.85
C LEU A 130 -1.57 -10.83 9.41
N ARG A 131 -1.93 -10.34 10.60
CA ARG A 131 -1.37 -9.13 11.23
C ARG A 131 -1.46 -7.88 10.35
N LEU A 132 -2.53 -7.77 9.57
CA LEU A 132 -2.83 -6.61 8.71
C LEU A 132 -3.38 -5.41 9.51
N VAL A 133 -3.78 -5.62 10.76
CA VAL A 133 -4.22 -4.58 11.71
C VAL A 133 -3.52 -4.74 13.07
N PRO A 134 -3.26 -3.66 13.81
CA PRO A 134 -2.64 -3.71 15.13
C PRO A 134 -3.45 -4.49 16.16
N SER A 135 -2.77 -5.17 17.09
CA SER A 135 -3.41 -6.03 18.08
C SER A 135 -4.25 -5.28 19.13
N GLU A 136 -4.04 -3.98 19.30
CA GLU A 136 -4.71 -3.11 20.29
C GLU A 136 -6.19 -2.86 19.94
N VAL A 137 -6.53 -2.98 18.66
CA VAL A 137 -7.88 -2.81 18.10
C VAL A 137 -8.82 -3.94 18.51
N LEU A 138 -8.29 -5.01 19.12
CA LEU A 138 -8.94 -6.32 19.24
C LEU A 138 -9.70 -6.57 20.55
N THR A 139 -9.76 -5.58 21.46
CA THR A 139 -10.30 -5.78 22.83
C THR A 139 -11.79 -5.44 22.99
N ILE A 140 -12.46 -4.90 21.96
CA ILE A 140 -13.76 -4.22 22.15
C ILE A 140 -15.00 -5.11 21.88
N ASN A 141 -14.85 -6.40 21.60
CA ASN A 141 -15.99 -7.30 21.37
C ASN A 141 -15.81 -8.66 22.07
N GLY A 142 -15.70 -8.61 23.41
CA GLY A 142 -15.95 -9.75 24.30
C GLY A 142 -17.30 -9.62 24.95
#